data_AF-A0A9X8GRQ3-F1
#
_entry.id   AF-A0A9X8GRQ3-F1
#
_cell.length_a   1.000
_cell.length_b   1.000
_cell.length_c   1.000
_cell.angle_alpha   90.00
_cell.angle_beta   90.00
_cell.angle_gamma   90.00
#
_symmetry.space_group_name_H-M   'P 1'
#
loop_
_entity.id
_entity.type
_entity.pdbx_description
1 polymer ?
#
loop_
_entity_poly.entity_id
_entity_poly.type
_entity_poly.pdbx_seq_one_letter_code
_entity_poly.pdbx_strand_id
1 'polypeptide(L)'
;MMPDPASSAASGPPRPTDLPQALALLARREQELAALRAGHEDWLRALSHDLRAPLRHITSYSPLLRETLHAAGLQGADAQEAEQFLGVMEQAARRMGSMLDGVLQVAGMLREHQRRQTVDLAQMAAEVRAALLEAEPAAAQAQWQLP
;
A
#
# COMPACT_ATOMS: atom_id res chain seq x y z
N MET A 1 -27.72 17.28 44.50
CA MET A 1 -26.90 18.38 43.96
C MET A 1 -25.86 17.76 43.03
N MET A 2 -26.21 17.68 41.74
CA MET A 2 -25.32 17.18 40.68
C MET A 2 -24.53 18.37 40.12
N PRO A 3 -23.24 18.22 39.78
CA PRO A 3 -22.49 19.30 39.15
C PRO A 3 -22.95 19.51 37.69
N ASP A 4 -22.96 20.77 37.29
CA ASP A 4 -23.35 21.28 35.97
C ASP A 4 -22.36 20.79 34.87
N PRO A 5 -22.83 20.12 33.79
CA PRO A 5 -21.97 19.65 32.71
C PRO A 5 -21.45 20.77 31.78
N ALA A 6 -21.77 22.05 32.02
CA ALA A 6 -21.45 23.14 31.12
C ALA A 6 -20.05 23.79 31.30
N SER A 7 -19.19 23.31 32.21
CA SER A 7 -17.86 23.92 32.47
C SER A 7 -16.67 23.16 31.87
N SER A 8 -16.85 22.48 30.74
CA SER A 8 -15.74 21.83 30.01
C SER A 8 -15.89 22.00 28.49
N ALA A 9 -16.09 23.24 28.05
CA ALA A 9 -16.24 23.57 26.63
C ALA A 9 -15.50 24.85 26.25
N ALA A 10 -14.21 24.96 26.57
CA ALA A 10 -13.33 25.99 25.99
C ALA A 10 -11.84 25.68 26.24
N SER A 11 -11.27 24.71 25.53
CA SER A 11 -9.82 24.67 25.33
C SER A 11 -9.49 24.11 23.95
N GLY A 12 -9.97 24.84 22.94
CA GLY A 12 -9.29 24.83 21.64
C GLY A 12 -8.06 25.73 21.71
N PRO A 13 -7.05 25.52 20.85
CA PRO A 13 -5.88 26.39 20.77
C PRO A 13 -6.31 27.86 20.60
N PRO A 14 -5.56 28.83 21.15
CA PRO A 14 -5.90 30.25 21.06
C PRO A 14 -6.09 30.65 19.59
N ARG A 15 -7.19 31.34 19.29
CA ARG A 15 -7.44 31.87 17.94
C ARG A 15 -6.45 32.99 17.65
N PRO A 16 -5.79 32.99 16.49
CA PRO A 16 -4.86 34.05 16.13
C PRO A 16 -5.61 35.40 16.03
N THR A 17 -5.03 36.46 16.60
CA THR A 17 -5.62 37.81 16.60
C THR A 17 -5.07 38.71 15.49
N ASP A 18 -3.97 38.31 14.84
CA ASP A 18 -3.36 39.02 13.72
C ASP A 18 -2.84 38.05 12.64
N LEU A 19 -2.48 38.60 11.47
CA LEU A 19 -1.99 37.83 10.32
C LEU A 19 -0.67 37.08 10.63
N PRO A 20 0.36 37.69 11.26
CA PRO A 20 1.57 36.96 11.66
C PRO A 20 1.31 35.74 12.54
N GLN A 21 0.43 35.86 13.55
CA GLN A 21 0.02 34.76 14.40
C GLN A 21 -0.73 33.68 13.63
N ALA A 22 -1.59 34.06 12.67
CA ALA A 22 -2.31 33.12 11.82
C ALA A 22 -1.35 32.32 10.92
N LEU A 23 -0.37 32.99 10.31
CA LEU A 23 0.67 32.35 9.49
C LEU A 23 1.56 31.41 10.32
N ALA A 24 1.97 31.83 11.52
CA ALA A 24 2.77 31.01 12.43
C ALA A 24 2.00 29.76 12.89
N LEU A 25 0.71 29.89 13.18
CA LEU A 25 -0.15 28.77 13.51
C LEU A 25 -0.29 27.80 12.33
N LEU A 26 -0.51 28.32 11.11
CA LEU A 26 -0.60 27.50 9.90
C LEU A 26 0.69 26.70 9.67
N ALA A 27 1.85 27.37 9.70
CA ALA A 27 3.15 26.72 9.52
C ALA A 27 3.41 25.62 10.57
N ARG A 28 3.03 25.87 11.84
CA ARG A 28 3.11 24.86 12.89
C ARG A 28 2.20 23.67 12.61
N ARG A 29 0.97 23.90 12.14
CA ARG A 29 0.04 22.81 11.78
C ARG A 29 0.55 22.01 10.59
N GLU A 30 1.13 22.67 9.59
CA GLU A 30 1.78 22.00 8.46
C GLU A 30 2.93 21.11 8.93
N GLN A 31 3.78 21.60 9.84
CA GLN A 31 4.86 20.79 10.44
C GLN A 31 4.33 19.60 11.26
N GLU A 32 3.31 19.80 12.10
CA GLU A 32 2.67 18.73 12.87
C GLU A 32 2.08 17.65 11.95
N LEU A 33 1.39 18.05 10.89
CA LEU A 33 0.85 17.13 9.88
C LEU A 33 1.96 16.39 9.12
N ALA A 34 3.04 17.08 8.74
CA ALA A 34 4.17 16.46 8.07
C ALA A 34 4.86 15.41 8.96
N ALA A 35 5.05 15.72 10.25
CA ALA A 35 5.64 14.80 11.22
C ALA A 35 4.77 13.55 11.44
N LEU A 36 3.45 13.71 11.58
CA LEU A 36 2.51 12.59 11.70
C LEU A 36 2.52 11.69 10.46
N ARG A 37 2.55 12.28 9.25
CA ARG A 37 2.64 11.52 8.00
C ARG A 37 3.93 10.71 7.92
N ALA A 38 5.08 11.32 8.20
CA ALA A 38 6.37 10.62 8.21
C ALA A 38 6.38 9.45 9.21
N GLY A 39 5.83 9.66 10.42
CA GLY A 39 5.72 8.61 11.43
C GLY A 39 4.86 7.42 11.00
N HIS A 40 3.73 7.65 10.33
CA HIS A 40 2.89 6.57 9.80
C HIS A 40 3.60 5.76 8.71
N GLU A 41 4.37 6.41 7.84
CA GLU A 41 5.09 5.72 6.77
C GLU A 41 6.23 4.84 7.30
N ASP A 42 6.99 5.34 8.27
CA ASP A 42 8.07 4.56 8.89
C ASP A 42 7.50 3.33 9.60
N TRP A 43 6.36 3.49 10.27
CA TRP A 43 5.64 2.37 10.87
C TRP A 43 5.13 1.37 9.82
N LEU A 44 4.51 1.84 8.73
CA LEU A 44 4.06 0.98 7.63
C LEU A 44 5.23 0.25 6.97
N ARG A 45 6.38 0.89 6.82
CA ARG A 45 7.60 0.28 6.25
C ARG A 45 8.13 -0.82 7.16
N ALA A 46 8.21 -0.58 8.46
CA ALA A 46 8.63 -1.58 9.44
C ALA A 46 7.66 -2.78 9.46
N LEU A 47 6.35 -2.52 9.53
CA LEU A 47 5.35 -3.58 9.48
C LEU A 47 5.37 -4.38 8.18
N SER A 48 5.49 -3.72 7.04
CA SER A 48 5.56 -4.41 5.75
C SER A 48 6.79 -5.31 5.68
N HIS A 49 7.95 -4.83 6.14
CA HIS A 49 9.16 -5.63 6.25
C HIS A 49 8.94 -6.86 7.14
N ASP A 50 8.38 -6.67 8.33
CA ASP A 50 8.19 -7.73 9.32
C ASP A 50 7.16 -8.77 8.87
N LEU A 51 6.15 -8.37 8.10
CA LEU A 51 5.17 -9.27 7.49
C LEU A 51 5.69 -9.96 6.22
N ARG A 52 6.70 -9.41 5.56
CA ARG A 52 7.31 -10.02 4.35
C ARG A 52 7.99 -11.34 4.70
N ALA A 53 8.65 -11.42 5.85
CA ALA A 53 9.32 -12.63 6.32
C ALA A 53 8.36 -13.84 6.48
N PRO A 54 7.26 -13.76 7.28
CA PRO A 54 6.33 -14.87 7.42
C PRO A 54 5.60 -15.20 6.12
N LEU A 55 5.26 -14.21 5.27
CA LEU A 55 4.67 -14.48 3.95
C LEU A 55 5.61 -15.26 3.04
N ARG A 56 6.90 -14.88 3.02
CA ARG A 56 7.93 -15.60 2.29
C ARG A 56 8.04 -17.04 2.77
N HIS A 57 8.01 -17.27 4.09
CA HIS A 57 8.05 -18.62 4.65
C HIS A 57 6.87 -19.48 4.16
N ILE A 58 5.64 -18.96 4.19
CA ILE A 58 4.46 -19.67 3.67
C ILE A 58 4.67 -20.06 2.20
N THR A 59 5.12 -19.12 1.37
CA THR A 59 5.36 -19.39 -0.06
C THR A 59 6.53 -20.34 -0.31
N SER A 60 7.57 -20.34 0.53
CA SER A 60 8.74 -21.21 0.35
C SER A 60 8.51 -22.65 0.84
N TYR A 61 7.61 -22.85 1.80
CA TYR A 61 7.29 -24.20 2.29
C TYR A 61 6.38 -24.98 1.35
N SER A 62 5.58 -24.31 0.53
CA SER A 62 4.67 -24.98 -0.40
C SER A 62 5.37 -25.98 -1.35
N PRO A 63 6.46 -25.63 -2.07
CA PRO A 63 7.16 -26.62 -2.91
C PRO A 63 7.76 -27.79 -2.10
N LEU A 64 8.25 -27.53 -0.88
CA LEU A 64 8.76 -28.58 0.00
C LEU A 64 7.65 -29.53 0.48
N LEU A 65 6.46 -28.98 0.76
CA LEU A 65 5.28 -29.77 1.11
C LEU A 65 4.81 -30.61 -0.08
N ARG A 66 4.77 -30.05 -1.28
CA ARG A 66 4.45 -30.80 -2.52
C ARG A 66 5.39 -32.00 -2.68
N GLU A 67 6.70 -31.77 -2.59
CA GLU A 67 7.71 -32.82 -2.68
C GLU A 67 7.52 -33.91 -1.61
N THR A 68 7.24 -33.51 -0.37
CA THR A 68 6.99 -34.43 0.73
C THR A 68 5.74 -35.27 0.52
N LEU A 69 4.63 -34.66 0.04
CA LEU A 69 3.38 -35.37 -0.24
C LEU A 69 3.53 -36.36 -1.41
N HIS A 70 4.26 -35.96 -2.45
CA HIS A 70 4.59 -36.87 -3.56
C HIS A 70 5.45 -38.04 -3.10
N ALA A 71 6.48 -37.79 -2.27
CA ALA A 71 7.33 -38.83 -1.71
C ALA A 71 6.57 -39.79 -0.77
N ALA A 72 5.54 -39.29 -0.08
CA ALA A 72 4.66 -40.09 0.76
C ALA A 72 3.67 -40.97 -0.02
N GLY A 73 3.62 -40.83 -1.36
CA GLY A 73 2.73 -41.61 -2.21
C GLY A 73 1.26 -41.19 -2.11
N LEU A 74 0.97 -39.94 -1.74
CA LEU A 74 -0.40 -39.41 -1.77
C LEU A 74 -0.91 -39.44 -3.21
N GLN A 75 -2.07 -40.03 -3.44
CA GLN A 75 -2.66 -40.20 -4.78
C GLN A 75 -4.18 -39.99 -4.76
N GLY A 76 -4.78 -39.90 -5.95
CA GLY A 76 -6.22 -39.80 -6.10
C GLY A 76 -6.80 -38.46 -5.61
N ALA A 77 -8.00 -38.52 -5.06
CA ALA A 77 -8.73 -37.32 -4.62
C ALA A 77 -7.98 -36.55 -3.53
N ASP A 78 -7.34 -37.25 -2.59
CA ASP A 78 -6.62 -36.64 -1.47
C ASP A 78 -5.41 -35.82 -1.95
N ALA A 79 -4.70 -36.30 -2.99
CA ALA A 79 -3.62 -35.55 -3.63
C ALA A 79 -4.12 -34.27 -4.30
N GLN A 80 -5.26 -34.36 -4.99
CA GLN A 80 -5.86 -33.20 -5.66
C GLN A 80 -6.36 -32.16 -4.65
N GLU A 81 -6.94 -32.59 -3.53
CA GLU A 81 -7.39 -31.70 -2.45
C GLU A 81 -6.21 -31.01 -1.75
N ALA A 82 -5.16 -31.75 -1.40
CA ALA A 82 -3.95 -31.19 -0.81
C ALA A 82 -3.29 -30.14 -1.73
N GLU A 83 -3.22 -30.42 -3.02
CA GLU A 83 -2.76 -29.51 -4.06
C GLU A 83 -3.57 -28.22 -4.12
N GLN A 84 -4.89 -28.33 -3.98
CA GLN A 84 -5.80 -27.19 -3.98
C GLN A 84 -5.59 -26.30 -2.75
N PHE A 85 -5.45 -26.89 -1.56
CA PHE A 85 -5.16 -26.15 -0.33
C PHE A 85 -3.81 -25.43 -0.39
N LEU A 86 -2.76 -26.09 -0.88
CA LEU A 86 -1.45 -25.48 -1.08
C LEU A 86 -1.52 -24.31 -2.06
N GLY A 87 -2.26 -24.46 -3.15
CA GLY A 87 -2.52 -23.39 -4.11
C GLY A 87 -3.20 -22.18 -3.48
N VAL A 88 -4.25 -22.41 -2.67
CA VAL A 88 -4.96 -21.34 -1.95
C VAL A 88 -4.04 -20.63 -0.96
N MET A 89 -3.26 -21.37 -0.18
CA MET A 89 -2.31 -20.79 0.79
C MET A 89 -1.27 -19.91 0.11
N GLU A 90 -0.65 -20.39 -0.98
CA GLU A 90 0.32 -19.61 -1.74
C GLU A 90 -0.32 -18.34 -2.34
N GLN A 91 -1.50 -18.46 -2.93
CA GLN A 91 -2.18 -17.34 -3.57
C GLN A 91 -2.55 -16.27 -2.54
N ALA A 92 -3.06 -16.70 -1.38
CA ALA A 92 -3.37 -15.79 -0.27
C ALA A 92 -2.12 -15.07 0.24
N ALA A 93 -1.00 -15.79 0.44
CA ALA A 93 0.26 -15.21 0.90
C ALA A 93 0.84 -14.20 -0.11
N ARG A 94 0.85 -14.56 -1.41
CA ARG A 94 1.29 -13.64 -2.49
C ARG A 94 0.41 -12.40 -2.56
N ARG A 95 -0.91 -12.55 -2.49
CA ARG A 95 -1.86 -11.43 -2.49
C ARG A 95 -1.63 -10.49 -1.32
N MET A 96 -1.37 -11.02 -0.12
CA MET A 96 -1.06 -10.19 1.05
C MET A 96 0.25 -9.42 0.86
N GLY A 97 1.27 -10.03 0.26
CA GLY A 97 2.51 -9.35 -0.10
C GLY A 97 2.26 -8.15 -1.04
N SER A 98 1.47 -8.35 -2.09
CA SER A 98 1.11 -7.27 -3.02
C SER A 98 0.29 -6.16 -2.36
N MET A 99 -0.59 -6.49 -1.42
CA MET A 99 -1.33 -5.49 -0.63
C MET A 99 -0.39 -4.62 0.22
N LEU A 100 0.60 -5.23 0.87
CA LEU A 100 1.59 -4.50 1.65
C LEU A 100 2.42 -3.55 0.77
N ASP A 101 2.85 -4.01 -0.41
CA ASP A 101 3.56 -3.17 -1.38
C ASP A 101 2.67 -2.01 -1.88
N GLY A 102 1.37 -2.26 -2.10
CA GLY A 102 0.41 -1.22 -2.49
C GLY A 102 0.18 -0.16 -1.40
N VAL A 103 0.07 -0.59 -0.13
CA VAL A 103 -0.03 0.34 1.01
C VAL A 103 1.22 1.22 1.11
N LEU A 104 2.42 0.67 0.89
CA LEU A 104 3.66 1.43 0.89
C LEU A 104 3.72 2.46 -0.26
N GLN A 105 3.23 2.13 -1.45
CA GLN A 105 3.15 3.09 -2.56
C GLN A 105 2.24 4.28 -2.21
N VAL A 106 1.03 4.00 -1.70
CA VAL A 106 0.10 5.06 -1.30
C VAL A 106 0.69 5.92 -0.19
N ALA A 107 1.33 5.29 0.80
CA ALA A 107 1.99 6.01 1.87
C ALA A 107 3.05 6.98 1.31
N GLY A 108 3.92 6.50 0.42
CA GLY A 108 4.94 7.33 -0.24
C GLY A 108 4.39 8.44 -1.13
N MET A 109 3.26 8.24 -1.80
CA MET A 109 2.60 9.28 -2.62
C MET A 109 2.12 10.48 -1.78
N LEU A 110 1.77 10.28 -0.51
CA LEU A 110 1.32 11.35 0.38
C LEU A 110 2.46 12.28 0.87
N ARG A 111 3.72 11.86 0.70
CA ARG A 111 4.93 12.62 1.06
C ARG A 111 5.28 13.68 0.02
N GLU A 112 5.20 13.30 -1.25
CA GLU A 112 5.48 14.25 -2.32
C GLU A 112 4.31 15.23 -2.39
N HIS A 113 4.60 16.49 -2.12
CA HIS A 113 3.77 17.56 -2.66
C HIS A 113 3.80 17.35 -4.16
N GLN A 114 2.74 16.74 -4.72
CA GLN A 114 2.64 16.50 -6.15
C GLN A 114 2.99 17.82 -6.83
N ARG A 115 4.19 17.86 -7.44
CA ARG A 115 4.65 19.04 -8.13
C ARG A 115 3.78 19.14 -9.36
N ARG A 116 2.84 20.08 -9.34
CA ARG A 116 2.08 20.42 -10.54
C ARG A 116 3.09 20.92 -11.56
N GLN A 117 3.28 20.14 -12.60
CA GLN A 117 4.15 20.46 -13.71
C GLN A 117 3.38 20.16 -14.99
N THR A 118 3.70 20.91 -16.04
CA THR A 118 3.24 20.56 -17.38
C THR A 118 3.88 19.23 -17.76
N VAL A 119 3.07 18.29 -18.22
CA VAL A 119 3.51 16.99 -18.70
C VAL A 119 3.10 16.83 -20.16
N ASP A 120 3.96 16.20 -20.96
CA ASP A 120 3.62 15.79 -22.31
C ASP A 120 2.83 14.47 -22.25
N LEU A 121 1.52 14.58 -22.41
CA LEU A 121 0.62 13.42 -22.37
C LEU A 121 0.88 12.43 -23.51
N ALA A 122 1.35 12.91 -24.67
CA ALA A 122 1.66 12.04 -25.80
C ALA A 122 2.93 11.22 -25.52
N GLN A 123 3.96 11.85 -24.94
CA GLN A 123 5.17 11.16 -24.51
C GLN A 123 4.86 10.11 -23.43
N MET A 124 4.12 10.49 -22.38
CA MET A 124 3.76 9.56 -21.30
C MET A 124 2.94 8.37 -21.82
N ALA A 125 1.99 8.61 -22.72
CA ALA A 125 1.20 7.54 -23.32
C ALA A 125 2.07 6.59 -24.17
N ALA A 126 3.06 7.12 -24.89
CA ALA A 126 3.99 6.30 -25.65
C ALA A 126 4.88 5.42 -24.75
N GLU A 127 5.38 5.98 -23.65
CA GLU A 127 6.17 5.25 -22.64
C GLU A 127 5.37 4.12 -21.99
N VAL A 128 4.14 4.41 -21.56
CA VAL A 128 3.24 3.40 -20.99
C VAL A 128 2.91 2.31 -22.00
N ARG A 129 2.63 2.68 -23.26
CA ARG A 129 2.36 1.72 -24.33
C ARG A 129 3.56 0.82 -24.58
N ALA A 130 4.79 1.36 -24.60
CA ALA A 130 5.99 0.56 -24.80
C ALA A 130 6.17 -0.47 -23.67
N ALA A 131 6.06 -0.03 -22.41
CA ALA A 131 6.15 -0.91 -21.24
C ALA A 131 5.05 -1.99 -21.23
N LEU A 132 3.82 -1.64 -21.63
CA LEU A 132 2.71 -2.58 -21.70
C LEU A 132 2.93 -3.64 -22.80
N LEU A 133 3.47 -3.25 -23.95
CA LEU A 133 3.77 -4.19 -25.04
C LEU A 133 4.92 -5.13 -24.70
N GLU A 134 5.90 -4.69 -23.90
CA GLU A 134 6.95 -5.56 -23.36
C GLU A 134 6.39 -6.59 -22.38
N ALA A 135 5.49 -6.18 -21.50
CA ALA A 135 4.87 -7.07 -20.52
C ALA A 135 3.83 -8.01 -21.14
N GLU A 136 3.01 -7.51 -22.06
CA GLU A 136 1.92 -8.23 -22.71
C GLU A 136 1.85 -7.91 -24.21
N PRO A 137 2.49 -8.71 -25.07
CA PRO A 137 2.48 -8.50 -26.52
C PRO A 137 1.07 -8.50 -27.15
N ALA A 138 0.11 -9.18 -26.51
CA ALA A 138 -1.29 -9.21 -26.93
C ALA A 138 -2.00 -7.84 -26.81
N ALA A 139 -1.49 -6.93 -25.97
CA ALA A 139 -2.03 -5.58 -25.83
C ALA A 139 -1.84 -4.70 -27.08
N ALA A 140 -1.09 -5.16 -28.08
CA ALA A 140 -0.89 -4.49 -29.36
C ALA A 140 -2.18 -4.21 -30.15
N GLN A 141 -3.25 -4.95 -29.88
CA GLN A 141 -4.54 -4.80 -30.56
C GLN A 141 -5.41 -3.69 -29.97
N ALA A 142 -5.03 -3.08 -28.83
CA ALA A 142 -5.78 -2.01 -28.22
C ALA A 142 -5.64 -0.69 -29.01
N GLN A 143 -6.77 -0.06 -29.36
CA GLN A 143 -6.80 1.30 -29.91
C GLN A 143 -6.83 2.32 -28.76
N TRP A 144 -5.87 3.23 -28.76
CA TRP A 144 -5.75 4.30 -27.77
C TRP A 144 -6.18 5.61 -28.43
N GLN A 145 -7.14 6.30 -27.81
CA GLN A 145 -7.51 7.68 -28.17
C GLN A 145 -7.18 8.56 -26.98
N LEU A 146 -6.22 9.45 -27.15
CA LEU A 146 -5.94 10.53 -26.21
C LEU A 146 -6.91 11.68 -26.51
N PRO A 147 -7.47 12.34 -25.48
CA PRO A 147 -8.36 13.49 -25.65
C PRO A 147 -7.66 14.71 -26.27
#